data_AF-A0A4R4KNS5-F1
#
_entry.id   AF-A0A4R4KNS5-F1
#
_cell.length_a   1.000
_cell.length_b   1.000
_cell.length_c   1.000
_cell.angle_alpha   90.00
_cell.angle_beta   90.00
_cell.angle_gamma   90.00
#
_symmetry.space_group_name_H-M   'P 1'
#
loop_
_entity.id
_entity.type
_entity.pdbx_description
1 polymer ?
#
loop_
_entity_poly.entity_id
_entity_poly.type
_entity_poly.pdbx_seq_one_letter_code
_entity_poly.pdbx_strand_id
1 'polypeptide(L)'
;MINPDLLDYVRTMIRGDYAANDVVEARLDADGWDGFPRFLAALFFVAVDRRFGTAAGPPEVIKFVGDLRAGLGEDSPDIQPDAAERLILSIIDPSVDYSISQDMIGRIQAATIQKILTEEDFSDAELDALLAEAAELAQRA
;
A
#
# COMPACT_ATOMS: atom_id res chain seq x y z
N MET A 1 18.51 -6.40 -4.49
CA MET A 1 17.65 -7.25 -3.66
C MET A 1 16.91 -6.33 -2.71
N ILE A 2 15.59 -6.45 -2.58
CA ILE A 2 14.83 -5.67 -1.58
C ILE A 2 15.25 -6.15 -0.18
N ASN A 3 15.46 -5.23 0.75
CA ASN A 3 15.80 -5.55 2.13
C ASN A 3 14.63 -6.34 2.76
N PRO A 4 14.85 -7.55 3.31
CA PRO A 4 13.80 -8.35 3.96
C PRO A 4 13.12 -7.61 5.13
N ASP A 5 13.83 -6.71 5.83
CA ASP A 5 13.23 -5.90 6.90
C ASP A 5 12.08 -5.00 6.39
N LEU A 6 12.06 -4.63 5.10
CA LEU A 6 10.94 -3.88 4.53
C LEU A 6 9.66 -4.72 4.44
N LEU A 7 9.79 -6.03 4.19
CA LEU A 7 8.65 -6.96 4.18
C LEU A 7 8.16 -7.17 5.61
N ASP A 8 9.10 -7.37 6.55
CA ASP A 8 8.76 -7.54 7.97
C ASP A 8 8.09 -6.28 8.55
N TYR A 9 8.52 -5.09 8.13
CA TYR A 9 7.90 -3.83 8.54
C TYR A 9 6.44 -3.79 8.10
N VAL A 10 6.14 -4.07 6.84
CA VAL A 10 4.74 -4.07 6.37
C VAL A 10 3.95 -5.20 7.05
N ARG A 11 4.52 -6.40 7.17
CA ARG A 11 3.84 -7.55 7.80
C ARG A 11 3.40 -7.23 9.23
N THR A 12 4.33 -6.76 10.06
CA THR A 12 4.07 -6.45 11.47
C THR A 12 3.05 -5.33 11.62
N MET A 13 3.13 -4.29 10.77
CA MET A 13 2.15 -3.22 10.71
C MET A 13 0.74 -3.73 10.35
N ILE A 14 0.59 -4.56 9.31
CA ILE A 14 -0.70 -5.11 8.89
C ILE A 14 -1.31 -6.03 9.95
N ARG A 15 -0.48 -6.77 10.70
CA ARG A 15 -0.94 -7.62 11.80
C ARG A 15 -1.23 -6.85 13.09
N GLY A 16 -0.91 -5.56 13.13
CA GLY A 16 -1.04 -4.75 14.34
C GLY A 16 -0.07 -5.13 15.45
N ASP A 17 1.03 -5.82 15.11
CA ASP A 17 2.12 -6.10 16.05
C ASP A 17 3.07 -4.90 16.11
N TYR A 18 2.57 -3.80 16.69
CA TYR A 18 3.28 -2.53 16.73
C TYR A 18 4.59 -2.63 17.51
N ALA A 19 4.65 -3.47 18.56
CA ALA A 19 5.89 -3.67 19.31
C ALA A 19 6.98 -4.36 18.46
N ALA A 20 6.61 -5.35 17.64
CA ALA A 20 7.55 -5.92 16.67
C ALA A 20 7.89 -4.92 15.56
N ASN A 21 6.91 -4.14 15.10
CA ASN A 21 7.10 -3.12 14.08
C ASN A 21 8.14 -2.07 14.49
N ASP A 22 8.07 -1.54 15.72
CA ASP A 22 9.05 -0.59 16.27
C ASP A 22 10.48 -1.15 16.22
N VAL A 23 10.64 -2.44 16.48
CA VAL A 23 11.95 -3.12 16.47
C VAL A 23 12.48 -3.29 15.04
N VAL A 24 11.59 -3.50 14.05
CA VAL A 24 11.97 -3.54 12.63
C VAL A 24 12.31 -2.13 12.13
N GLU A 25 11.50 -1.14 12.46
CA GLU A 25 11.71 0.27 12.13
C GLU A 25 13.06 0.76 12.66
N ALA A 26 13.40 0.46 13.91
CA ALA A 26 14.70 0.84 14.47
C ALA A 26 15.89 0.23 13.72
N ARG A 27 15.75 -0.96 13.12
CA ARG A 27 16.79 -1.54 12.25
C ARG A 27 16.85 -0.81 10.92
N LEU A 28 15.70 -0.52 10.30
CA LEU A 28 15.63 0.24 9.05
C LEU A 28 16.15 1.67 9.20
N ASP A 29 15.97 2.30 10.35
CA ASP A 29 16.56 3.62 10.65
C ASP A 29 18.09 3.56 10.76
N ALA A 30 18.63 2.45 11.25
CA ALA A 30 20.08 2.25 11.34
C ALA A 30 20.71 1.86 9.99
N ASP A 31 20.05 0.99 9.22
CA ASP A 31 20.59 0.37 8.01
C ASP A 31 20.17 1.11 6.73
N GLY A 32 19.08 1.87 6.79
CA GLY A 32 18.52 2.64 5.69
C GLY A 32 17.22 2.08 5.11
N TRP A 33 16.40 3.00 4.58
CA TRP A 33 15.11 2.73 3.94
C TRP A 33 15.22 2.55 2.42
N ASP A 34 16.40 2.20 1.92
CA ASP A 34 16.67 2.11 0.49
C ASP A 34 15.74 1.09 -0.19
N GLY A 35 15.08 1.55 -1.26
CA GLY A 35 14.12 0.75 -2.01
C GLY A 35 12.71 0.71 -1.44
N PHE A 36 12.45 1.28 -0.25
CA PHE A 36 11.12 1.30 0.34
C PHE A 36 10.07 1.99 -0.55
N PRO A 37 10.30 3.18 -1.14
CA PRO A 37 9.32 3.80 -2.03
C PRO A 37 8.96 2.92 -3.23
N ARG A 38 9.94 2.18 -3.77
CA ARG A 38 9.72 1.27 -4.92
C ARG A 38 8.94 0.02 -4.49
N PHE A 39 9.29 -0.54 -3.34
CA PHE A 39 8.57 -1.65 -2.75
C PHE A 39 7.11 -1.28 -2.44
N LEU A 40 6.89 -0.12 -1.82
CA LEU A 40 5.55 0.37 -1.50
C LEU A 40 4.71 0.59 -2.78
N ALA A 41 5.30 1.16 -3.83
CA ALA A 41 4.62 1.32 -5.11
C ALA A 41 4.26 -0.03 -5.77
N ALA A 42 5.16 -1.01 -5.73
CA ALA A 42 4.91 -2.36 -6.23
C ALA A 42 3.82 -3.07 -5.42
N LEU A 43 3.85 -2.93 -4.09
CA LEU A 43 2.85 -3.50 -3.20
C LEU A 43 1.47 -2.86 -3.42
N PHE A 44 1.42 -1.54 -3.62
CA PHE A 44 0.21 -0.85 -3.99
C PHE A 44 -0.37 -1.39 -5.30
N PHE A 45 0.47 -1.56 -6.33
CA PHE A 45 0.04 -2.15 -7.60
C PHE A 45 -0.58 -3.54 -7.41
N VAL A 46 0.12 -4.45 -6.72
CA VAL A 46 -0.35 -5.83 -6.50
C VAL A 46 -1.64 -5.85 -5.68
N ALA A 47 -1.73 -5.04 -4.62
CA ALA A 47 -2.91 -4.96 -3.77
C ALA A 47 -4.13 -4.41 -4.53
N VAL A 48 -3.96 -3.35 -5.32
CA VAL A 48 -5.04 -2.75 -6.11
C VAL A 48 -5.49 -3.70 -7.23
N ASP A 49 -4.56 -4.29 -7.98
CA ASP A 49 -4.89 -5.25 -9.04
C ASP A 49 -5.67 -6.45 -8.48
N ARG A 50 -5.24 -6.98 -7.32
CA ARG A 50 -5.96 -8.07 -6.64
C ARG A 50 -7.36 -7.65 -6.19
N ARG A 51 -7.51 -6.47 -5.59
CA ARG A 51 -8.77 -6.00 -4.98
C ARG A 51 -9.84 -5.64 -6.00
N PHE A 52 -9.43 -5.07 -7.12
CA PHE A 52 -10.33 -4.47 -8.11
C PHE A 52 -10.36 -5.27 -9.43
N GLY A 53 -9.24 -5.91 -9.79
CA GLY A 53 -9.06 -6.59 -11.06
C GLY A 53 -9.36 -5.68 -12.27
N THR A 54 -9.54 -6.29 -13.43
CA THR A 54 -9.82 -5.57 -14.69
C THR A 54 -11.29 -5.18 -14.86
N ALA A 55 -12.16 -5.50 -13.91
CA ALA A 55 -13.61 -5.36 -14.03
C ALA A 55 -14.21 -4.24 -13.17
N ALA A 56 -13.44 -3.70 -12.21
CA ALA A 56 -13.89 -2.59 -11.39
C ALA A 56 -13.88 -1.27 -12.19
N GLY A 57 -14.88 -0.42 -11.93
CA GLY A 57 -14.99 0.90 -12.53
C GLY A 57 -14.85 2.02 -11.51
N PRO A 58 -15.01 3.28 -11.97
CA PRO A 58 -15.00 4.45 -11.10
C PRO A 58 -15.93 4.37 -9.88
N PRO A 59 -17.17 3.84 -9.96
CA PRO A 59 -18.07 3.77 -8.79
C PRO A 59 -17.50 2.94 -7.64
N GLU A 60 -16.86 1.81 -7.94
CA GLU A 60 -16.25 0.94 -6.93
C GLU A 60 -15.06 1.63 -6.25
N VAL A 61 -14.24 2.34 -7.02
CA VAL A 61 -13.09 3.09 -6.48
C VAL A 61 -13.55 4.26 -5.60
N ILE A 62 -14.55 5.03 -6.04
CA ILE A 62 -15.12 6.14 -5.25
C ILE A 62 -15.64 5.61 -3.91
N LYS A 63 -16.40 4.51 -3.93
CA LYS A 63 -16.90 3.88 -2.70
C LYS A 63 -15.74 3.45 -1.79
N PHE A 64 -14.74 2.77 -2.34
CA PHE A 64 -13.58 2.32 -1.59
C PHE A 64 -12.84 3.49 -0.93
N VAL A 65 -12.60 4.59 -1.66
CA VAL A 65 -11.93 5.78 -1.12
C VAL A 65 -12.78 6.46 -0.04
N GLY A 66 -14.11 6.48 -0.20
CA GLY A 66 -15.03 6.92 0.85
C GLY A 66 -14.87 6.10 2.13
N ASP A 67 -14.89 4.76 2.00
CA ASP A 67 -14.73 3.85 3.13
C ASP A 67 -13.32 3.90 3.73
N LEU A 68 -12.29 4.17 2.92
CA LEU A 68 -10.91 4.38 3.38
C LEU A 68 -10.82 5.60 4.28
N ARG A 69 -11.32 6.75 3.81
CA ARG A 69 -11.26 8.01 4.55
C ARG A 69 -12.10 7.97 5.82
N ALA A 70 -13.23 7.27 5.80
CA ALA A 70 -14.06 7.08 6.99
C ALA A 70 -13.39 6.21 8.08
N GLY A 71 -12.45 5.34 7.68
CA GLY A 71 -11.68 4.50 8.61
C GLY A 71 -10.44 5.18 9.20
N LEU A 72 -10.04 6.34 8.68
CA LEU A 72 -8.92 7.10 9.21
C LEU A 72 -9.33 7.83 10.50
N GLY A 73 -8.52 7.69 11.55
CA GLY A 73 -8.72 8.44 12.80
C GLY A 73 -8.45 9.94 12.63
N GLU A 74 -8.95 10.77 13.56
CA GLU A 74 -8.83 12.24 13.51
C GLU A 74 -7.38 12.75 13.39
N ASP A 75 -6.41 11.97 13.87
CA ASP A 75 -4.97 12.30 13.81
C ASP A 75 -4.28 11.83 12.51
N SER A 76 -5.01 11.18 11.61
CA SER A 76 -4.44 10.67 10.35
C SER A 76 -4.23 11.82 9.35
N PRO A 77 -3.17 11.79 8.54
CA PRO A 77 -2.99 12.74 7.46
C PRO A 77 -4.19 12.76 6.51
N ASP A 78 -4.66 13.95 6.14
CA ASP A 78 -5.78 14.08 5.20
C ASP A 78 -5.42 13.47 3.84
N ILE A 79 -6.28 12.56 3.38
CA ILE A 79 -6.19 11.96 2.05
C ILE A 79 -7.21 12.66 1.16
N GLN A 80 -6.69 13.33 0.13
CA GLN A 80 -7.50 13.97 -0.89
C GLN A 80 -8.25 12.89 -1.70
N PRO A 81 -9.59 12.89 -1.72
CA PRO A 81 -10.37 11.82 -2.34
C PRO A 81 -10.09 11.72 -3.84
N ASP A 82 -10.15 12.83 -4.58
CA ASP A 82 -9.89 12.86 -6.03
C ASP A 82 -8.48 12.35 -6.38
N ALA A 83 -7.50 12.63 -5.53
CA ALA A 83 -6.13 12.15 -5.71
C ALA A 83 -6.03 10.63 -5.50
N ALA A 84 -6.66 10.13 -4.43
CA ALA A 84 -6.70 8.70 -4.15
C ALA A 84 -7.43 7.91 -5.25
N GLU A 85 -8.59 8.40 -5.67
CA GLU A 85 -9.40 7.80 -6.72
C GLU A 85 -8.64 7.71 -8.04
N ARG A 86 -8.00 8.82 -8.47
CA ARG A 86 -7.20 8.83 -9.70
C ARG A 86 -5.98 7.94 -9.62
N LEU A 87 -5.29 7.90 -8.48
CA LEU A 87 -4.11 7.04 -8.33
C LEU A 87 -4.50 5.56 -8.41
N ILE A 88 -5.57 5.14 -7.74
CA ILE A 88 -6.08 3.77 -7.81
C ILE A 88 -6.55 3.45 -9.24
N LEU A 89 -7.32 4.34 -9.86
CA LEU A 89 -7.80 4.16 -11.23
C LEU A 89 -6.65 4.05 -12.24
N SER A 90 -5.52 4.71 -12.02
CA SER A 90 -4.35 4.60 -12.91
C SER A 90 -3.73 3.21 -12.96
N ILE A 91 -3.98 2.36 -11.96
CA ILE A 91 -3.56 0.96 -11.96
C ILE A 91 -4.50 0.11 -12.82
N ILE A 92 -5.80 0.45 -12.82
CA ILE A 92 -6.86 -0.26 -13.54
C ILE A 92 -6.90 0.15 -15.02
N ASP A 93 -6.76 1.46 -15.28
CA ASP A 93 -6.76 2.09 -16.59
C ASP A 93 -5.50 2.95 -16.77
N PRO A 94 -4.49 2.46 -17.52
CA PRO A 94 -3.25 3.19 -17.78
C PRO A 94 -3.41 4.53 -18.51
N SER A 95 -4.60 4.83 -19.05
CA SER A 95 -4.89 6.12 -19.69
C SER A 95 -5.24 7.23 -18.69
N VAL A 96 -5.48 6.89 -17.42
CA VAL A 96 -5.80 7.85 -16.37
C VAL A 96 -4.54 8.59 -15.93
N ASP A 97 -4.54 9.90 -16.17
CA ASP A 97 -3.48 10.80 -15.71
C ASP A 97 -3.77 11.38 -14.32
N TYR A 98 -2.71 11.60 -13.55
CA TYR A 98 -2.78 12.16 -12.21
C TYR A 98 -1.63 13.14 -11.96
N SER A 99 -1.95 14.24 -11.29
CA SER A 99 -0.97 15.24 -10.85
C SER A 99 -1.01 15.32 -9.34
N ILE A 100 -0.23 14.46 -8.68
CA ILE A 100 -0.21 14.28 -7.22
C ILE A 100 1.24 14.47 -6.73
N SER A 101 1.42 15.12 -5.57
CA SER A 101 2.75 15.23 -4.96
C SER A 101 3.26 13.86 -4.49
N GLN A 102 4.58 13.69 -4.45
CA GLN A 102 5.18 12.42 -3.99
C GLN A 102 4.79 12.06 -2.55
N ASP A 103 4.71 13.06 -1.67
CA ASP A 103 4.23 12.88 -0.29
C ASP A 103 2.78 12.37 -0.23
N MET A 104 1.88 12.94 -1.05
CA MET A 104 0.49 12.47 -1.11
C MET A 104 0.37 11.08 -1.76
N ILE A 105 1.20 10.76 -2.77
CA ILE A 105 1.28 9.41 -3.36
C ILE A 105 1.63 8.39 -2.27
N GLY A 106 2.68 8.63 -1.48
CA GLY A 106 3.09 7.73 -0.41
C GLY A 106 1.98 7.50 0.63
N ARG A 107 1.28 8.57 1.02
CA ARG A 107 0.13 8.48 1.96
C ARG A 107 -1.02 7.65 1.40
N ILE A 108 -1.41 7.91 0.15
CA ILE A 108 -2.47 7.16 -0.52
C ILE A 108 -2.08 5.69 -0.62
N GLN A 109 -0.84 5.39 -1.02
CA GLN A 109 -0.33 4.02 -1.13
C GLN A 109 -0.39 3.30 0.21
N ALA A 110 0.19 3.89 1.27
CA ALA A 110 0.21 3.30 2.60
C ALA A 110 -1.21 3.02 3.13
N ALA A 111 -2.11 4.00 3.05
CA ALA A 111 -3.48 3.84 3.54
C ALA A 111 -4.28 2.82 2.71
N THR A 112 -4.13 2.82 1.39
CA THR A 112 -4.80 1.85 0.50
C THR A 112 -4.33 0.43 0.77
N ILE A 113 -3.01 0.22 0.89
CA ILE A 113 -2.42 -1.08 1.24
C ILE A 113 -2.97 -1.55 2.58
N GLN A 114 -2.93 -0.68 3.60
CA GLN A 114 -3.42 -1.03 4.93
C GLN A 114 -4.89 -1.47 4.89
N LYS A 115 -5.76 -0.70 4.23
CA LYS A 115 -7.18 -1.06 4.12
C LYS A 115 -7.39 -2.39 3.40
N ILE A 116 -6.77 -2.60 2.23
CA ILE A 116 -6.96 -3.83 1.46
C ILE A 116 -6.47 -5.05 2.25
N LEU A 117 -5.26 -4.98 2.80
CA LEU A 117 -4.63 -6.12 3.45
C LEU A 117 -5.24 -6.43 4.83
N THR A 118 -5.90 -5.47 5.49
CA THR A 118 -6.62 -5.72 6.75
C THR A 118 -8.05 -6.21 6.52
N GLU A 119 -8.69 -5.88 5.40
CA GLU A 119 -10.05 -6.33 5.08
C GLU A 119 -10.11 -7.78 4.56
N GLU A 120 -9.06 -8.27 3.89
CA GLU A 120 -9.07 -9.56 3.19
C GLU A 120 -8.82 -10.81 4.07
N ASP A 121 -8.73 -10.68 5.41
CA ASP A 121 -8.49 -11.77 6.37
C ASP A 121 -7.42 -12.78 5.92
N PHE A 122 -6.32 -12.27 5.37
CA PHE A 122 -5.23 -13.08 4.84
C PHE A 122 -4.62 -13.97 5.91
N SER A 123 -4.41 -15.25 5.57
CA SER A 123 -3.48 -16.09 6.34
C SER A 123 -2.06 -15.54 6.26
N ASP A 124 -1.22 -15.93 7.21
CA ASP A 124 0.19 -15.51 7.22
C ASP A 124 0.94 -15.92 5.96
N ALA A 125 0.65 -17.09 5.40
CA ALA A 125 1.27 -17.56 4.18
C ALA A 125 0.84 -16.74 2.95
N GLU A 126 -0.42 -16.30 2.89
CA GLU A 126 -0.90 -15.49 1.77
C GLU A 126 -0.37 -14.06 1.83
N LEU A 127 -0.29 -13.47 3.03
CA LEU A 127 0.35 -12.17 3.21
C LEU A 127 1.84 -12.23 2.80
N ASP A 128 2.55 -13.27 3.24
CA ASP A 128 3.96 -13.46 2.89
C ASP A 128 4.17 -13.63 1.38
N ALA A 129 3.29 -14.39 0.71
CA ALA A 129 3.35 -14.56 -0.73
C ALA A 129 3.13 -13.23 -1.47
N LEU A 130 2.15 -12.42 -1.02
CA LEU A 130 1.85 -11.12 -1.61
C LEU A 130 3.00 -10.11 -1.42
N LEU A 131 3.61 -10.08 -0.22
CA LEU A 131 4.77 -9.23 0.06
C LEU A 131 6.00 -9.67 -0.76
N ALA A 132 6.21 -10.98 -0.92
CA ALA A 132 7.28 -11.50 -1.77
C ALA A 132 7.06 -11.13 -3.25
N GLU A 133 5.84 -11.27 -3.76
CA GLU A 133 5.48 -10.87 -5.12
C GLU A 133 5.78 -9.38 -5.37
N ALA A 134 5.36 -8.50 -4.45
CA ALA A 134 5.65 -7.08 -4.53
C ALA A 134 7.16 -6.79 -4.49
N ALA A 135 7.93 -7.52 -3.66
CA ALA A 135 9.37 -7.38 -3.58
C ALA A 135 10.09 -7.85 -4.86
N GLU A 136 9.58 -8.89 -5.53
CA GLU A 136 10.08 -9.33 -6.84
C GLU A 136 9.76 -8.30 -7.93
N LEU A 137 8.53 -7.77 -7.95
CA LEU A 137 8.12 -6.74 -8.90
C LEU A 137 8.97 -5.48 -8.74
N ALA A 138 9.23 -5.04 -7.51
CA ALA A 138 10.08 -3.89 -7.21
C ALA A 138 11.54 -4.07 -7.70
N GLN A 139 12.04 -5.30 -7.83
CA GLN A 139 13.39 -5.53 -8.37
C GLN A 139 13.46 -5.41 -9.89
N ARG A 140 12.32 -5.54 -10.58
CA ARG A 140 12.22 -5.55 -12.04
C ARG A 140 11.87 -4.19 -12.63
N ALA A 141 11.29 -3.30 -11.81
CA ALA A 141 11.01 -1.90 -12.13
C ALA A 141 12.26 -1.02 -11.93
#